data_AF-A0A1H9PWU5-F1
#
_entry.id   AF-A0A1H9PWU5-F1
#
_cell.length_a   1.000
_cell.length_b   1.000
_cell.length_c   1.000
_cell.angle_alpha   90.00
_cell.angle_beta   90.00
_cell.angle_gamma   90.00
#
_symmetry.space_group_name_H-M   'P 1'
#
loop_
_entity.id
_entity.type
_entity.pdbx_description
1 polymer ?
#
loop_
_entity_poly.entity_id
_entity_poly.type
_entity_poly.pdbx_seq_one_letter_code
_entity_poly.pdbx_strand_id
1 'polypeptide(L)'
;MNRWGRCGDEGMIGVLSGGEAELLRSHADGLVLLAERWLARCRWVDGSTRGSGRLVAGEPVDDERITAIVREHVPAGAADWEISWWAPVHLAETAEAARRVLRTLPESGGVVLLETARDVDAWCRLIGDVLAALHPCGDCCEDGHTSAQTWLESLLGPLLVGVTAL
;
A
#
# COMPACT_ATOMS: atom_id res chain seq x y z
N MET A 1 16.62 14.59 8.30
CA MET A 1 17.61 13.52 8.57
C MET A 1 17.05 12.24 7.96
N ASN A 2 17.70 11.70 6.92
CA ASN A 2 17.24 10.47 6.26
C ASN A 2 17.31 9.31 7.25
N ARG A 3 16.18 8.65 7.50
CA ARG A 3 16.06 7.53 8.44
C ARG A 3 16.31 6.16 7.81
N TRP A 4 16.58 6.14 6.51
CA TRP A 4 16.87 4.95 5.73
C TRP A 4 18.28 5.05 5.16
N GLY A 5 19.01 3.93 5.19
CA GLY A 5 20.31 3.74 4.56
C GLY A 5 20.34 2.43 3.77
N ARG A 6 21.29 2.30 2.85
CA ARG A 6 21.50 1.04 2.12
C ARG A 6 22.15 0.00 3.03
N CYS A 7 21.77 -1.26 2.83
CA CYS A 7 22.39 -2.42 3.45
C CYS A 7 22.65 -3.48 2.36
N GLY A 8 23.89 -3.52 1.85
CA GLY A 8 24.23 -4.35 0.70
C GLY A 8 23.70 -3.82 -0.63
N ASP A 9 23.65 -4.69 -1.63
CA ASP A 9 23.29 -4.31 -2.99
C ASP A 9 21.80 -4.03 -3.12
N GLU A 10 20.92 -4.86 -2.53
CA GLU A 10 19.45 -4.76 -2.68
C GLU A 10 18.69 -4.39 -1.40
N GLY A 11 19.39 -4.29 -0.27
CA GLY A 11 18.76 -4.12 1.04
C GLY A 11 18.70 -2.66 1.52
N MET A 12 17.71 -2.38 2.38
CA MET A 12 17.52 -1.09 3.04
C MET A 12 17.40 -1.30 4.55
N ILE A 13 18.00 -0.42 5.33
CA ILE A 13 17.91 -0.40 6.79
C ILE A 13 17.36 0.94 7.25
N GLY A 14 16.43 0.93 8.21
CA GLY A 14 15.90 2.15 8.78
C GLY A 14 15.59 2.03 10.25
N VAL A 15 15.23 3.15 10.87
CA VAL A 15 14.87 3.19 12.29
C VAL A 15 13.51 3.88 12.47
N LEU A 16 12.62 3.21 13.20
CA LEU A 16 11.32 3.73 13.60
C LEU A 16 11.23 3.83 15.11
N SER A 17 10.58 4.88 15.61
CA SER A 17 10.14 4.92 17.00
C SER A 17 8.98 3.94 17.25
N GLY A 18 8.68 3.64 18.51
CA GLY A 18 7.55 2.76 18.86
C GLY A 18 6.20 3.26 18.34
N GLY A 19 5.91 4.55 18.49
CA GLY A 19 4.65 5.14 18.00
C GLY A 19 4.54 5.15 16.46
N GLU A 20 5.66 5.28 15.75
CA GLU A 20 5.69 5.21 14.29
C GLU A 20 5.48 3.79 13.77
N ALA A 21 6.05 2.79 14.45
CA ALA A 21 5.77 1.39 14.16
C ALA A 21 4.29 1.06 14.46
N GLU A 22 3.76 1.50 15.60
CA GLU A 22 2.34 1.28 15.94
C GLU A 22 1.39 1.93 14.92
N LEU A 23 1.68 3.17 14.50
CA LEU A 23 0.89 3.86 13.49
C LEU A 23 0.94 3.14 12.13
N LEU A 24 2.13 2.74 11.67
CA LEU A 24 2.27 2.01 10.40
C LEU A 24 1.57 0.66 10.45
N ARG A 25 1.64 -0.03 11.59
CA ARG A 25 0.91 -1.29 11.84
C ARG A 25 -0.59 -1.07 11.73
N SER A 26 -1.13 -0.05 12.39
CA SER A 26 -2.56 0.29 12.33
C SER A 26 -3.02 0.57 10.90
N HIS A 27 -2.23 1.28 10.10
CA HIS A 27 -2.53 1.54 8.70
C HIS A 27 -2.47 0.26 7.84
N ALA A 28 -1.44 -0.57 8.02
CA ALA A 28 -1.28 -1.82 7.31
C ALA A 28 -2.43 -2.81 7.62
N ASP A 29 -2.78 -2.97 8.90
CA ASP A 29 -3.93 -3.79 9.31
C ASP A 29 -5.25 -3.26 8.73
N GLY A 30 -5.42 -1.93 8.75
CA GLY A 30 -6.58 -1.26 8.14
C GLY A 30 -6.70 -1.53 6.64
N LEU A 31 -5.59 -1.48 5.91
CA LEU A 31 -5.56 -1.78 4.47
C LEU A 31 -5.80 -3.28 4.18
N VAL A 32 -5.24 -4.20 4.97
CA VAL A 32 -5.56 -5.62 4.86
C VAL A 32 -7.06 -5.85 5.04
N LEU A 33 -7.64 -5.29 6.11
CA LEU A 33 -9.06 -5.44 6.39
C LEU A 33 -9.94 -4.84 5.28
N LEU A 34 -9.60 -3.64 4.80
CA LEU A 34 -10.32 -2.96 3.71
C LEU A 34 -10.31 -3.80 2.43
N ALA A 35 -9.12 -4.24 2.01
CA ALA A 35 -8.92 -5.03 0.81
C ALA A 35 -9.61 -6.39 0.90
N GLU A 36 -9.38 -7.15 1.98
CA GLU A 36 -9.98 -8.47 2.16
C GLU A 36 -11.51 -8.42 2.20
N ARG A 37 -12.07 -7.43 2.90
CA ARG A 37 -13.52 -7.25 2.99
C ARG A 37 -14.14 -6.99 1.63
N TRP A 38 -13.49 -6.20 0.78
CA TRP A 38 -13.98 -5.95 -0.57
C TRP A 38 -13.77 -7.16 -1.49
N LEU A 39 -12.59 -7.80 -1.44
CA LEU A 39 -12.29 -9.01 -2.22
C LEU A 39 -13.23 -10.17 -1.89
N ALA A 40 -13.72 -10.28 -0.64
CA ALA A 40 -14.70 -11.28 -0.24
C ALA A 40 -16.06 -11.13 -0.95
N ARG A 41 -16.36 -9.96 -1.52
CA ARG A 41 -17.57 -9.69 -2.32
C ARG A 41 -17.38 -10.00 -3.81
N CYS A 42 -16.14 -10.26 -4.23
CA CYS A 42 -15.82 -10.62 -5.60
C CYS A 42 -16.14 -12.10 -5.90
N ARG A 43 -16.27 -12.40 -7.19
CA ARG A 43 -16.60 -13.74 -7.69
C ARG A 43 -15.50 -14.23 -8.61
N TRP A 44 -15.17 -15.51 -8.52
CA TRP A 44 -14.23 -16.15 -9.44
C TRP A 44 -14.96 -16.46 -10.75
N VAL A 45 -14.36 -16.04 -11.87
CA VAL A 45 -14.81 -16.37 -13.23
C VAL A 45 -13.75 -17.27 -13.87
N ASP A 46 -14.22 -18.42 -14.35
CA ASP A 46 -13.46 -19.58 -14.87
C ASP A 46 -12.53 -20.25 -13.84
N GLY A 47 -12.54 -21.58 -13.74
CA GLY A 47 -11.75 -22.32 -12.74
C GLY A 47 -12.30 -22.16 -11.31
N SER A 48 -13.03 -23.17 -10.84
CA SER A 48 -13.71 -23.23 -9.53
C SER A 48 -12.76 -23.28 -8.31
N THR A 49 -11.48 -22.94 -8.47
CA THR A 49 -10.44 -23.04 -7.43
C THR A 49 -9.45 -21.89 -7.49
N ARG A 50 -9.00 -21.49 -6.29
CA ARG A 50 -7.92 -20.52 -6.05
C ARG A 50 -6.66 -20.99 -6.82
N GLY A 51 -6.29 -20.30 -7.90
CA GLY A 51 -5.07 -20.58 -8.68
C GLY A 51 -5.24 -20.76 -10.20
N SER A 52 -6.45 -20.88 -10.72
CA SER A 52 -6.69 -20.96 -12.18
C SER A 52 -7.75 -19.99 -12.70
N GLY A 53 -8.46 -19.31 -11.81
CA GLY A 53 -9.50 -18.35 -12.17
C GLY A 53 -9.09 -16.90 -12.08
N ARG A 54 -9.94 -16.04 -12.63
CA ARG A 54 -9.83 -14.59 -12.47
C ARG A 54 -10.87 -14.11 -11.46
N LEU A 55 -10.43 -13.32 -10.49
CA LEU A 55 -11.36 -12.65 -9.59
C LEU A 55 -11.96 -11.43 -10.30
N VAL A 56 -13.29 -11.35 -10.32
CA VAL A 56 -14.04 -10.26 -10.95
C VAL A 56 -14.91 -9.59 -9.90
N ALA A 57 -14.98 -8.27 -9.98
CA ALA A 57 -15.82 -7.47 -9.09
C ALA A 57 -17.29 -7.93 -9.17
N GLY A 58 -17.89 -8.17 -8.01
CA GLY A 58 -19.31 -8.53 -7.91
C GLY A 58 -20.23 -7.37 -8.27
N GLU A 59 -19.74 -6.16 -8.06
CA GLU A 59 -20.42 -4.88 -8.10
C GLU A 59 -19.38 -3.77 -8.32
N PRO A 60 -19.80 -2.56 -8.73
CA PRO A 60 -18.91 -1.41 -8.82
C PRO A 60 -18.21 -1.10 -7.50
N VAL A 61 -17.04 -0.44 -7.60
CA VAL A 61 -16.37 0.11 -6.42
C VAL A 61 -17.09 1.38 -5.97
N ASP A 62 -17.77 1.31 -4.83
CA ASP A 62 -18.45 2.46 -4.21
C ASP A 62 -17.65 3.10 -3.05
N ASP A 63 -16.54 2.48 -2.61
CA ASP A 63 -15.70 3.02 -1.54
C ASP A 63 -14.62 3.93 -2.13
N GLU A 64 -14.68 5.22 -1.81
CA GLU A 64 -13.78 6.23 -2.37
C GLU A 64 -12.30 5.95 -2.06
N ARG A 65 -11.99 5.29 -0.94
CA ARG A 65 -10.62 4.94 -0.57
C ARG A 65 -10.09 3.82 -1.48
N ILE A 66 -10.94 2.84 -1.79
CA ILE A 66 -10.60 1.77 -2.73
C ILE A 66 -10.41 2.37 -4.12
N THR A 67 -11.31 3.25 -4.56
CA THR A 67 -11.18 3.96 -5.82
C THR A 67 -9.86 4.73 -5.91
N ALA A 68 -9.49 5.44 -4.85
CA ALA A 68 -8.24 6.20 -4.79
C ALA A 68 -7.01 5.30 -4.85
N ILE A 69 -6.96 4.24 -4.04
CA ILE A 69 -5.87 3.24 -4.08
C ILE A 69 -5.74 2.69 -5.50
N VAL A 70 -6.84 2.25 -6.12
CA VAL A 70 -6.80 1.63 -7.46
C VAL A 70 -6.38 2.65 -8.52
N ARG A 71 -6.82 3.91 -8.41
CA ARG A 71 -6.46 4.99 -9.33
C ARG A 71 -4.96 5.26 -9.39
N GLU A 72 -4.23 5.09 -8.30
CA GLU A 72 -2.76 5.24 -8.27
C GLU A 72 -2.03 4.19 -9.12
N HIS A 73 -2.65 3.03 -9.36
CA HIS A 73 -2.00 1.91 -10.06
C HIS A 73 -2.47 1.72 -11.50
N VAL A 74 -3.47 2.48 -11.95
CA VAL A 74 -4.00 2.42 -13.31
C VAL A 74 -3.66 3.70 -14.09
N PRO A 75 -3.72 3.69 -15.43
CA PRO A 75 -3.45 4.88 -16.22
C PRO A 75 -4.32 6.07 -15.83
N ALA A 76 -3.73 7.27 -15.81
CA ALA A 76 -4.46 8.50 -15.54
C ALA A 76 -5.63 8.68 -16.52
N GLY A 77 -6.80 9.05 -16.00
CA GLY A 77 -8.03 9.18 -16.77
C GLY A 77 -8.81 7.87 -16.98
N ALA A 78 -8.44 6.79 -16.30
CA ALA A 78 -9.23 5.55 -16.31
C ALA A 78 -10.68 5.82 -15.89
N ALA A 79 -11.62 5.25 -16.64
CA ALA A 79 -13.05 5.36 -16.34
C ALA A 79 -13.41 4.51 -15.10
N ASP A 80 -14.52 4.83 -14.42
CA ASP A 80 -14.91 4.15 -13.19
C ASP A 80 -15.16 2.63 -13.37
N TRP A 81 -15.56 2.21 -14.57
CA TRP A 81 -15.69 0.78 -14.88
C TRP A 81 -14.32 0.08 -14.96
N GLU A 82 -13.27 0.79 -15.40
CA GLU A 82 -11.89 0.27 -15.42
C GLU A 82 -11.36 0.14 -13.99
N ILE A 83 -11.68 1.09 -13.11
CA ILE A 83 -11.36 0.99 -11.68
C ILE A 83 -11.96 -0.29 -11.10
N SER A 84 -13.23 -0.55 -11.37
CA SER A 84 -13.91 -1.76 -10.88
C SER A 84 -13.31 -3.05 -11.48
N TRP A 85 -12.81 -2.98 -12.71
CA TRP A 85 -12.13 -4.10 -13.38
C TRP A 85 -10.75 -4.43 -12.80
N TRP A 86 -9.98 -3.40 -12.42
CA TRP A 86 -8.63 -3.53 -11.87
C TRP A 86 -8.59 -3.72 -10.35
N ALA A 87 -9.64 -3.32 -9.64
CA ALA A 87 -9.71 -3.40 -8.18
C ALA A 87 -9.40 -4.80 -7.60
N PRO A 88 -9.90 -5.93 -8.15
CA PRO A 88 -9.58 -7.25 -7.61
C PRO A 88 -8.09 -7.60 -7.68
N VAL A 89 -7.36 -7.06 -8.65
CA VAL A 89 -5.92 -7.29 -8.81
C VAL A 89 -5.16 -6.42 -7.82
N HIS A 90 -5.38 -5.10 -7.87
CA HIS A 90 -4.60 -4.17 -7.05
C HIS A 90 -4.90 -4.27 -5.56
N LEU A 91 -6.13 -4.57 -5.15
CA LEU A 91 -6.41 -4.80 -3.73
C LEU A 91 -5.77 -6.08 -3.20
N ALA A 92 -5.62 -7.11 -4.03
CA ALA A 92 -4.90 -8.32 -3.63
C ALA A 92 -3.41 -8.02 -3.41
N GLU A 93 -2.80 -7.24 -4.31
CA GLU A 93 -1.42 -6.75 -4.19
C GLU A 93 -1.24 -5.84 -2.97
N THR A 94 -2.19 -4.92 -2.70
CA THR A 94 -2.20 -4.06 -1.50
C THR A 94 -2.24 -4.89 -0.22
N ALA A 95 -3.12 -5.90 -0.14
CA ALA A 95 -3.18 -6.79 1.01
C ALA A 95 -1.91 -7.63 1.18
N GLU A 96 -1.27 -8.04 0.08
CA GLU A 96 0.00 -8.76 0.12
C GLU A 96 1.15 -7.86 0.62
N ALA A 97 1.25 -6.65 0.07
CA ALA A 97 2.25 -5.66 0.48
C ALA A 97 2.11 -5.30 1.96
N ALA A 98 0.87 -5.03 2.42
CA ALA A 98 0.60 -4.72 3.82
C ALA A 98 1.00 -5.86 4.77
N ARG A 99 0.66 -7.12 4.44
CA ARG A 99 1.10 -8.29 5.23
C ARG A 99 2.62 -8.47 5.21
N ARG A 100 3.29 -8.09 4.12
CA ARG A 100 4.75 -8.14 4.04
C ARG A 100 5.40 -7.07 4.92
N VAL A 101 4.87 -5.85 4.92
CA VAL A 101 5.32 -4.79 5.85
C VAL A 101 5.11 -5.21 7.29
N LEU A 102 3.94 -5.76 7.65
CA LEU A 102 3.66 -6.24 9.00
C LEU A 102 4.68 -7.27 9.50
N ARG A 103 5.22 -8.12 8.61
CA ARG A 103 6.27 -9.11 8.95
C ARG A 103 7.66 -8.51 9.15
N THR A 104 7.94 -7.36 8.54
CA THR A 104 9.24 -6.68 8.62
C THR A 104 9.25 -5.58 9.67
N LEU A 105 8.09 -5.24 10.22
CA LEU A 105 7.91 -4.17 11.19
C LEU A 105 8.19 -4.65 12.63
N PRO A 106 9.09 -4.01 13.38
CA PRO A 106 9.39 -4.38 14.76
C PRO A 106 8.17 -4.13 15.67
N GLU A 107 7.95 -5.00 16.67
CA GLU A 107 6.80 -4.93 17.58
C GLU A 107 6.74 -3.58 18.33
N SER A 108 7.86 -3.14 18.91
CA SER A 108 7.96 -1.97 19.77
C SER A 108 8.77 -0.80 19.17
N GLY A 109 8.90 -0.75 17.84
CA GLY A 109 9.85 0.14 17.16
C GLY A 109 11.28 -0.40 17.20
N GLY A 110 12.21 0.31 16.54
CA GLY A 110 13.61 -0.06 16.41
C GLY A 110 14.07 -0.15 14.96
N VAL A 111 15.07 -1.00 14.73
CA VAL A 111 15.66 -1.21 13.41
C VAL A 111 14.71 -2.02 12.54
N VAL A 112 14.46 -1.52 11.33
CA VAL A 112 13.79 -2.24 10.24
C VAL A 112 14.87 -2.64 9.24
N LEU A 113 14.90 -3.91 8.86
CA LEU A 113 15.75 -4.41 7.79
C LEU A 113 14.87 -4.93 6.66
N LEU A 114 15.02 -4.35 5.47
CA LEU A 114 14.40 -4.77 4.22
C LEU A 114 15.49 -5.50 3.44
N GLU A 115 15.45 -6.82 3.45
CA GLU A 115 16.55 -7.66 2.94
C GLU A 115 16.50 -7.81 1.41
N THR A 116 15.34 -7.59 0.81
CA THR A 116 15.11 -7.82 -0.63
C THR A 116 14.45 -6.63 -1.29
N ALA A 117 14.64 -6.47 -2.60
CA ALA A 117 13.90 -5.49 -3.39
C ALA A 117 12.38 -5.60 -3.20
N ARG A 118 11.86 -6.83 -3.05
CA ARG A 118 10.43 -7.09 -2.79
C ARG A 118 9.95 -6.57 -1.44
N ASP A 119 10.82 -6.49 -0.43
CA ASP A 119 10.50 -5.82 0.83
C ASP A 119 10.39 -4.32 0.62
N VAL A 120 11.35 -3.73 -0.09
CA VAL A 120 11.35 -2.30 -0.40
C VAL A 120 10.12 -1.91 -1.21
N ASP A 121 9.77 -2.69 -2.25
CA ASP A 121 8.58 -2.48 -3.08
C ASP A 121 7.29 -2.57 -2.25
N ALA A 122 7.19 -3.53 -1.33
CA ALA A 122 6.03 -3.67 -0.47
C ALA A 122 5.88 -2.47 0.49
N TRP A 123 6.99 -1.93 0.98
CA TRP A 123 6.99 -0.72 1.81
C TRP A 123 6.59 0.52 1.00
N CYS A 124 7.18 0.73 -0.18
CA CYS A 124 6.80 1.82 -1.08
C CYS A 124 5.31 1.76 -1.43
N ARG A 125 4.83 0.57 -1.81
CA ARG A 125 3.42 0.36 -2.15
C ARG A 125 2.50 0.63 -0.96
N LEU A 126 2.79 0.04 0.21
CA LEU A 126 1.95 0.28 1.40
C LEU A 126 1.84 1.78 1.68
N ILE A 127 2.96 2.51 1.71
CA ILE A 127 2.95 3.94 2.03
C ILE A 127 2.14 4.71 0.99
N GLY A 128 2.32 4.41 -0.31
CA GLY A 128 1.52 5.01 -1.39
C GLY A 128 0.02 4.72 -1.23
N ASP A 129 -0.35 3.46 -0.97
CA ASP A 129 -1.74 3.04 -0.78
C ASP A 129 -2.38 3.72 0.45
N VAL A 130 -1.63 3.91 1.54
CA VAL A 130 -2.10 4.65 2.72
C VAL A 130 -2.33 6.12 2.37
N LEU A 131 -1.39 6.76 1.68
CA LEU A 131 -1.53 8.16 1.28
C LEU A 131 -2.76 8.36 0.38
N ALA A 132 -2.97 7.46 -0.60
CA ALA A 132 -4.14 7.48 -1.47
C ALA A 132 -5.45 7.31 -0.68
N ALA A 133 -5.48 6.37 0.27
CA ALA A 133 -6.65 6.12 1.11
C ALA A 133 -6.98 7.28 2.06
N LEU A 134 -5.99 8.07 2.48
CA LEU A 134 -6.19 9.26 3.31
C LEU A 134 -6.72 10.46 2.51
N HIS A 135 -6.49 10.48 1.19
CA HIS A 135 -6.90 11.58 0.30
C HIS A 135 -7.70 11.07 -0.91
N PRO A 136 -8.91 10.53 -0.69
CA PRO A 136 -9.65 9.89 -1.76
C PRO A 136 -10.22 10.85 -2.84
N CYS A 137 -10.27 12.16 -2.56
CA CYS A 137 -10.66 13.19 -3.51
C CYS A 137 -9.46 14.05 -3.91
N GLY A 138 -9.09 14.04 -5.19
CA GLY A 138 -7.97 14.81 -5.73
C GLY A 138 -8.22 16.32 -5.90
N ASP A 139 -9.37 16.85 -5.47
CA ASP A 139 -9.73 18.26 -5.73
C ASP A 139 -10.26 18.98 -4.47
N CYS A 140 -9.55 20.06 -4.12
CA CYS A 140 -10.06 21.33 -3.55
C CYS A 140 -10.23 21.55 -2.03
N CYS A 141 -9.68 20.75 -1.13
CA CYS A 141 -9.54 21.20 0.26
C CYS A 141 -8.07 21.49 0.58
N GLU A 142 -7.70 22.78 0.70
CA GLU A 142 -6.50 23.22 1.41
C GLU A 142 -6.62 22.92 2.91
N ASP A 143 -6.90 21.67 3.27
CA ASP A 143 -6.78 21.20 4.63
C ASP A 143 -5.34 20.73 4.80
N GLY A 144 -4.60 21.49 5.61
CA GLY A 144 -3.15 21.31 5.81
C GLY A 144 -2.78 19.84 6.05
N HIS A 145 -1.62 19.45 5.51
CA HIS A 145 -1.13 18.08 5.64
C HIS A 145 -1.20 17.65 7.11
N THR A 146 -1.86 16.52 7.35
CA THR A 146 -1.87 15.96 8.70
C THR A 146 -0.43 15.56 9.05
N SER A 147 -0.08 15.61 10.34
CA SER A 147 1.25 15.19 10.79
C SER A 147 1.61 13.76 10.37
N ALA A 148 0.59 12.89 10.19
CA ALA A 148 0.76 11.53 9.69
C ALA A 148 1.10 11.49 8.20
N GLN A 149 0.46 12.32 7.37
CA GLN A 149 0.72 12.40 5.93
C GLN A 149 2.16 12.85 5.64
N THR A 150 2.57 13.99 6.21
CA THR A 150 3.94 14.49 6.02
C THR A 150 4.98 13.50 6.52
N TRP A 151 4.66 12.76 7.60
CA TRP A 151 5.52 11.71 8.10
C TRP A 151 5.64 10.53 7.11
N LEU A 152 4.53 10.04 6.56
CA LEU A 152 4.52 8.97 5.55
C LEU A 152 5.30 9.36 4.28
N GLU A 153 5.10 10.58 3.79
CA GLU A 153 5.84 11.14 2.65
C GLU A 153 7.36 11.17 2.94
N SER A 154 7.73 11.50 4.18
CA SER A 154 9.14 11.51 4.61
C SER A 154 9.78 10.12 4.64
N LEU A 155 8.99 9.05 4.78
CA LEU A 155 9.46 7.67 4.66
C LEU A 155 9.57 7.23 3.20
N LEU A 156 8.62 7.65 2.35
CA LEU A 156 8.54 7.21 0.96
C LEU A 156 9.72 7.72 0.11
N GLY A 157 10.07 9.01 0.23
CA GLY A 157 11.12 9.61 -0.60
C GLY A 157 12.46 8.86 -0.56
N PRO A 158 13.04 8.59 0.62
CA PRO A 158 14.27 7.82 0.74
C PRO A 158 14.18 6.38 0.22
N LEU A 159 13.01 5.72 0.38
CA LEU A 159 12.80 4.37 -0.14
C LEU A 159 12.80 4.35 -1.67
N LEU A 160 12.10 5.31 -2.31
CA LEU A 160 12.07 5.42 -3.78
C LEU A 160 13.45 5.71 -4.38
N VAL A 161 14.24 6.60 -3.75
CA VAL A 161 15.63 6.84 -4.17
C VAL A 161 16.46 5.56 -4.06
N GLY A 162 16.25 4.79 -2.98
CA GLY A 162 16.84 3.47 -2.79
C GLY A 162 16.53 2.53 -3.94
N VAL A 163 15.26 2.42 -4.35
CA VAL A 163 14.80 1.55 -5.45
C VAL A 163 15.42 1.92 -6.80
N THR A 164 15.49 3.22 -7.14
CA THR A 164 16.04 3.65 -8.45
C THR A 164 17.55 3.43 -8.62
N ALA A 165 18.24 3.06 -7.54
CA ALA A 165 19.68 2.79 -7.51
C ALA A 165 20.00 1.28 -7.33
N LEU A 166 18.98 0.42 -7.46
CA LEU A 166 19.07 -1.04 -7.59
C LEU A 166 19.06 -1.44 -9.07
#